data_AF-A0A9X3NFC3-F1
#
_entry.id   AF-A0A9X3NFC3-F1
#
_cell.length_a   1.000
_cell.length_b   1.000
_cell.length_c   1.000
_cell.angle_alpha   90.00
_cell.angle_beta   90.00
_cell.angle_gamma   90.00
#
_symmetry.space_group_name_H-M   'P 1'
#
loop_
_entity.id
_entity.type
_entity.pdbx_description
1 polymer ?
#
loop_
_entity_poly.entity_id
_entity_poly.type
_entity_poly.pdbx_seq_one_letter_code
_entity_poly.pdbx_strand_id
1 'polypeptide(L)'
;MASVDDTPHRGRPRDPRRREAILVAAIALVAEVGYDRMTVDALASRAGVSKPTIYRRWPGGKAEIVVEAIRSKRAEGGKLPDTGSLRGDLIAYIGATTEGFDPHVAAGLIMQLQSSPELEALFRDEVICDEQARFESLLARATARGEIVGEVTPLFADIPGSMIFTRSLIRGEAIDDAFVEELVDRVLLPILTSSKEPAPNVV
;
A
#
# COMPACT_ATOMS: atom_id res chain seq x y z
N MET A 1 -31.65 20.07 -47.41
CA MET A 1 -30.62 19.17 -46.84
C MET A 1 -30.33 19.65 -45.43
N ALA A 2 -30.97 19.07 -44.42
CA ALA A 2 -30.73 19.39 -43.02
C ALA A 2 -29.89 18.28 -42.39
N SER A 3 -28.76 18.70 -41.84
CA SER A 3 -27.75 17.90 -41.15
C SER A 3 -28.33 17.20 -39.92
N VAL A 4 -28.06 15.90 -39.79
CA VAL A 4 -28.27 15.14 -38.55
C VAL A 4 -26.98 15.28 -37.75
N ASP A 5 -27.02 16.05 -36.65
CA ASP A 5 -25.97 16.02 -35.63
C ASP A 5 -26.15 14.74 -34.80
N ASP A 6 -25.32 13.74 -35.08
CA ASP A 6 -25.11 12.58 -34.23
C ASP A 6 -24.05 12.92 -33.17
N THR A 7 -24.49 13.48 -32.04
CA THR A 7 -23.60 13.63 -30.88
C THR A 7 -23.46 12.28 -30.16
N PRO A 8 -22.24 11.74 -30.01
CA PRO A 8 -22.04 10.47 -29.31
C PRO A 8 -22.46 10.61 -27.85
N HIS A 9 -23.38 9.75 -27.40
CA HIS A 9 -23.80 9.64 -26.02
C HIS A 9 -22.59 9.38 -25.11
N ARG A 10 -22.09 10.44 -24.47
CA ARG A 10 -21.11 10.37 -23.39
C ARG A 10 -21.75 9.62 -22.23
N GLY A 11 -21.40 8.34 -22.08
CA GLY A 11 -22.04 7.42 -21.14
C GLY A 11 -22.14 7.97 -19.71
N ARG A 12 -23.24 7.61 -19.03
CA ARG A 12 -23.56 7.97 -17.63
C ARG A 12 -22.31 7.91 -16.74
N PRO A 13 -22.08 8.91 -15.86
CA PRO A 13 -20.95 8.90 -14.94
C PRO A 13 -20.83 7.56 -14.19
N ARG A 14 -19.60 7.03 -14.13
CA ARG A 14 -19.29 5.74 -13.51
C ARG A 14 -19.64 5.82 -12.02
N ASP A 15 -20.46 4.88 -11.54
CA ASP A 15 -20.92 4.85 -10.15
C ASP A 15 -19.76 4.49 -9.19
N PRO A 16 -19.29 5.43 -8.33
CA PRO A 16 -18.19 5.18 -7.41
C PRO A 16 -18.55 4.13 -6.35
N ARG A 17 -19.84 3.94 -6.01
CA ARG A 17 -20.26 2.95 -5.01
C ARG A 17 -20.01 1.52 -5.47
N ARG A 18 -20.13 1.28 -6.77
CA ARG A 18 -19.85 -0.04 -7.37
C ARG A 18 -18.37 -0.38 -7.36
N ARG A 19 -17.51 0.62 -7.49
CA ARG A 19 -16.06 0.43 -7.34
C ARG A 19 -15.76 -0.11 -5.96
N GLU A 20 -16.23 0.62 -4.95
CA GLU A 20 -15.92 0.36 -3.56
C GLU A 20 -16.39 -1.03 -3.15
N ALA A 21 -17.63 -1.39 -3.52
CA ALA A 21 -18.17 -2.72 -3.30
C ALA A 21 -17.29 -3.84 -3.90
N ILE A 22 -16.69 -3.61 -5.07
CA ILE A 22 -15.82 -4.59 -5.72
C ILE A 22 -14.47 -4.70 -5.01
N LEU A 23 -13.87 -3.58 -4.61
CA LEU A 23 -12.58 -3.58 -3.92
C LEU A 23 -12.68 -4.24 -2.53
N VAL A 24 -13.72 -3.90 -1.76
CA VAL A 24 -14.01 -4.53 -0.47
C VAL A 24 -14.26 -6.03 -0.63
N ALA A 25 -15.06 -6.43 -1.63
CA ALA A 25 -15.33 -7.85 -1.89
C ALA A 25 -14.07 -8.63 -2.33
N ALA A 26 -13.12 -7.96 -3.00
CA ALA A 26 -11.86 -8.55 -3.42
C ALA A 26 -10.96 -8.87 -2.23
N ILE A 27 -10.72 -7.90 -1.33
CA ILE A 27 -9.91 -8.14 -0.11
C ILE A 27 -10.53 -9.24 0.74
N ALA A 28 -11.86 -9.23 0.91
CA ALA A 28 -12.57 -10.29 1.63
C ALA A 28 -12.37 -11.67 0.98
N LEU A 29 -12.41 -11.80 -0.36
CA LEU A 29 -12.11 -13.10 -1.00
C LEU A 29 -10.69 -13.56 -0.76
N VAL A 30 -9.73 -12.64 -0.89
CA VAL A 30 -8.34 -13.02 -0.71
C VAL A 30 -8.12 -13.52 0.72
N ALA A 31 -8.78 -12.90 1.72
CA ALA A 31 -8.76 -13.38 3.10
C ALA A 31 -9.46 -14.74 3.28
N GLU A 32 -10.63 -14.94 2.68
CA GLU A 32 -11.42 -16.16 2.85
C GLU A 32 -10.81 -17.38 2.13
N VAL A 33 -10.39 -17.20 0.88
CA VAL A 33 -10.02 -18.31 -0.01
C VAL A 33 -8.61 -18.19 -0.57
N GLY A 34 -7.90 -17.09 -0.38
CA GLY A 34 -6.59 -16.83 -1.00
C GLY A 34 -6.71 -16.35 -2.46
N TYR A 35 -5.67 -15.66 -2.93
CA TYR A 35 -5.63 -15.08 -4.28
C TYR A 35 -5.79 -16.12 -5.42
N ASP A 36 -5.29 -17.33 -5.23
CA ASP A 36 -5.38 -18.40 -6.25
C ASP A 36 -6.80 -18.83 -6.52
N ARG A 37 -7.54 -19.12 -5.45
CA ARG A 37 -8.90 -19.64 -5.52
C ARG A 37 -9.93 -18.52 -5.77
N MET A 38 -9.52 -17.25 -5.63
CA MET A 38 -10.33 -16.11 -6.02
C MET A 38 -10.60 -16.11 -7.52
N THR A 39 -11.87 -16.01 -7.90
CA THR A 39 -12.33 -15.88 -9.29
C THR A 39 -13.10 -14.59 -9.49
N VAL A 40 -13.08 -14.06 -10.72
CA VAL A 40 -13.87 -12.88 -11.09
C VAL A 40 -15.38 -13.16 -10.97
N ASP A 41 -15.82 -14.42 -11.14
CA ASP A 41 -17.22 -14.80 -10.97
C ASP A 41 -17.66 -14.76 -9.50
N ALA A 42 -16.85 -15.31 -8.59
CA ALA A 42 -17.11 -15.22 -7.15
C ALA A 42 -17.08 -13.76 -6.65
N LEU A 43 -16.21 -12.94 -7.25
CA LEU A 43 -16.13 -11.51 -6.98
C LEU A 43 -17.38 -10.78 -7.46
N ALA A 44 -17.80 -11.01 -8.71
CA ALA A 44 -18.99 -10.40 -9.30
C ALA A 44 -20.25 -10.72 -8.49
N SER A 45 -20.41 -11.99 -8.11
CA SER A 45 -21.52 -12.46 -7.27
C SER A 45 -21.58 -11.72 -5.93
N ARG A 46 -20.45 -11.61 -5.21
CA ARG A 46 -20.41 -10.96 -3.89
C ARG A 46 -20.54 -9.45 -3.94
N ALA A 47 -19.98 -8.81 -4.96
CA ALA A 47 -20.12 -7.36 -5.16
C ALA A 47 -21.48 -6.96 -5.75
N GLY A 48 -22.34 -7.92 -6.11
CA GLY A 48 -23.65 -7.65 -6.70
C GLY A 48 -23.57 -7.00 -8.09
N VAL A 49 -22.54 -7.35 -8.88
CA VAL A 49 -22.30 -6.81 -10.23
C VAL A 49 -22.16 -7.90 -11.28
N SER A 50 -22.28 -7.54 -12.55
CA SER A 50 -22.03 -8.49 -13.65
C SER A 50 -20.55 -8.59 -14.00
N LYS A 51 -20.09 -9.76 -14.46
CA LYS A 51 -18.71 -9.97 -14.95
C LYS A 51 -18.29 -8.95 -16.02
N PRO A 52 -19.12 -8.58 -17.02
CA PRO A 52 -18.79 -7.50 -17.96
C PRO A 52 -18.62 -6.12 -17.31
N THR A 53 -19.29 -5.86 -16.18
CA THR A 53 -19.10 -4.61 -15.42
C THR A 53 -17.72 -4.54 -14.80
N ILE A 54 -17.17 -5.67 -14.34
CA ILE A 54 -15.81 -5.77 -13.84
C ILE A 54 -14.82 -5.55 -15.00
N TYR A 55 -14.86 -6.35 -16.06
CA TYR A 55 -13.87 -6.26 -17.14
C TYR A 55 -13.86 -4.93 -17.89
N ARG A 56 -15.00 -4.22 -17.96
CA ARG A 56 -15.03 -2.86 -18.53
C ARG A 56 -14.18 -1.87 -17.75
N ARG A 57 -13.96 -2.12 -16.46
CA ARG A 57 -13.21 -1.25 -15.56
C ARG A 57 -11.82 -1.79 -15.26
N TRP A 58 -11.69 -3.11 -15.11
CA TRP A 58 -10.43 -3.83 -14.86
C TRP A 58 -10.21 -4.87 -15.94
N PRO A 59 -9.67 -4.49 -17.10
CA PRO A 59 -9.35 -5.43 -18.17
C PRO A 59 -8.39 -6.54 -17.72
N GLY A 60 -7.46 -6.24 -16.81
CA GLY A 60 -6.53 -7.20 -16.19
C GLY A 60 -7.18 -8.11 -15.15
N GLY A 61 -8.48 -7.95 -14.91
CA GLY A 61 -9.24 -8.85 -14.05
C GLY A 61 -8.76 -8.86 -12.60
N LYS A 62 -8.55 -10.05 -12.04
CA LYS A 62 -8.34 -10.19 -10.58
C LYS A 62 -7.06 -9.52 -10.08
N ALA A 63 -5.98 -9.50 -10.86
CA ALA A 63 -4.71 -8.92 -10.44
C ALA A 63 -4.84 -7.40 -10.24
N GLU A 64 -5.37 -6.72 -11.26
CA GLU A 64 -5.63 -5.27 -11.26
C GLU A 64 -6.58 -4.87 -10.12
N ILE A 65 -7.64 -5.66 -9.89
CA ILE A 65 -8.61 -5.40 -8.82
C ILE A 65 -7.96 -5.52 -7.44
N VAL A 66 -7.17 -6.57 -7.22
CA VAL A 66 -6.52 -6.80 -5.92
C VAL A 66 -5.49 -5.72 -5.63
N VAL A 67 -4.69 -5.34 -6.62
CA VAL A 67 -3.72 -4.24 -6.49
C VAL A 67 -4.44 -2.92 -6.22
N GLU A 68 -5.49 -2.58 -6.98
CA GLU A 68 -6.28 -1.37 -6.74
C GLU A 68 -6.94 -1.36 -5.34
N ALA A 69 -7.37 -2.52 -4.85
CA ALA A 69 -7.96 -2.63 -3.52
C ALA A 69 -6.92 -2.39 -2.42
N ILE A 70 -5.72 -2.94 -2.54
CA ILE A 70 -4.60 -2.70 -1.61
C ILE A 70 -4.23 -1.21 -1.61
N ARG A 71 -4.09 -0.60 -2.78
CA ARG A 71 -3.80 0.84 -2.91
C ARG A 71 -4.89 1.70 -2.30
N SER A 72 -6.16 1.38 -2.54
CA SER A 72 -7.28 2.16 -2.02
C SER A 72 -7.29 2.14 -0.51
N LYS A 73 -7.07 0.99 0.11
CA LYS A 73 -6.94 0.88 1.57
C LYS A 73 -5.78 1.69 2.13
N ARG A 74 -4.62 1.70 1.45
CA ARG A 74 -3.47 2.54 1.84
C ARG A 74 -3.73 4.04 1.61
N ALA A 75 -4.56 4.40 0.65
CA ALA A 75 -4.93 5.77 0.35
C ALA A 75 -6.04 6.29 1.29
N GLU A 76 -6.87 5.43 1.86
CA GLU A 76 -7.86 5.76 2.90
C GLU A 76 -7.18 6.31 4.17
N GLY A 77 -5.94 5.89 4.46
CA GLY A 77 -5.07 6.53 5.47
C GLY A 77 -4.80 8.02 5.21
N GLY A 78 -5.26 8.57 4.09
CA GLY A 78 -5.36 10.00 3.83
C GLY A 78 -4.11 10.61 3.21
N LYS A 79 -4.03 11.95 3.31
CA LYS A 79 -2.80 12.69 2.99
C LYS A 79 -1.67 12.21 3.88
N LEU A 80 -0.44 12.26 3.38
CA LEU A 80 0.74 12.01 4.20
C LEU A 80 0.64 12.78 5.53
N PRO A 81 0.86 12.11 6.68
CA PRO A 81 0.81 12.78 7.97
C PRO A 81 1.70 14.01 7.98
N ASP A 82 1.30 15.09 8.64
CA ASP A 82 2.11 16.30 8.83
C ASP A 82 1.87 16.85 10.22
N THR A 83 2.41 16.13 11.20
CA THR A 83 2.30 16.43 12.63
C THR A 83 3.24 17.56 13.07
N GLY A 84 4.13 18.01 12.18
CA GLY A 84 5.16 19.01 12.47
C GLY A 84 6.46 18.46 13.06
N SER A 85 6.62 17.13 13.15
CA SER A 85 7.86 16.48 13.60
C SER A 85 8.08 15.16 12.86
N LEU A 86 9.34 14.78 12.62
CA LEU A 86 9.71 13.50 12.01
C LEU A 86 9.15 12.33 12.80
N ARG A 87 9.29 12.36 14.14
CA ARG A 87 8.77 11.30 15.02
C ARG A 87 7.26 11.12 14.84
N GLY A 88 6.49 12.20 14.95
CA GLY A 88 5.03 12.14 14.83
C GLY A 88 4.58 11.71 13.44
N ASP A 89 5.29 12.16 12.40
CA ASP A 89 5.01 11.78 11.01
C ASP A 89 5.23 10.27 10.81
N LEU A 90 6.33 9.72 11.32
CA LEU A 90 6.64 8.29 11.23
C LEU A 90 5.65 7.42 12.01
N ILE A 91 5.28 7.80 13.25
CA ILE A 91 4.30 7.07 14.06
C ILE A 91 2.95 7.04 13.34
N ALA A 92 2.46 8.20 12.88
CA ALA A 92 1.19 8.29 12.18
C ALA A 92 1.20 7.49 10.87
N TYR A 93 2.33 7.52 10.13
CA TYR A 93 2.48 6.79 8.88
C TYR A 93 2.45 5.28 9.09
N ILE A 94 3.20 4.78 10.07
CA ILE A 94 3.29 3.34 10.39
C ILE A 94 1.97 2.85 11.00
N GLY A 95 1.33 3.64 11.87
CA GLY A 95 0.01 3.34 12.40
C GLY A 95 -1.05 3.20 11.30
N ALA A 96 -1.13 4.16 10.38
CA ALA A 96 -2.08 4.12 9.27
C ALA A 96 -1.83 2.94 8.30
N THR A 97 -0.58 2.57 8.07
CA THR A 97 -0.24 1.43 7.19
C THR A 97 -0.49 0.07 7.82
N THR A 98 -0.58 0.00 9.15
CA THR A 98 -0.84 -1.24 9.90
C THR A 98 -2.31 -1.41 10.28
N GLU A 99 -3.14 -0.37 10.10
CA GLU A 99 -4.57 -0.44 10.36
C GLU A 99 -5.27 -1.47 9.45
N GLY A 100 -5.87 -2.47 10.09
CA GLY A 100 -6.52 -3.59 9.39
C GLY A 100 -5.56 -4.45 8.58
N PHE A 101 -4.25 -4.41 8.85
CA PHE A 101 -3.28 -5.32 8.25
C PHE A 101 -3.58 -6.77 8.65
N ASP A 102 -3.72 -7.64 7.65
CA ASP A 102 -3.85 -9.09 7.87
C ASP A 102 -2.56 -9.79 7.36
N PRO A 103 -1.73 -10.33 8.27
CA PRO A 103 -0.47 -10.97 7.88
C PRO A 103 -0.68 -12.19 6.99
N HIS A 104 -1.78 -12.93 7.14
CA HIS A 104 -2.04 -14.14 6.34
C HIS A 104 -2.43 -13.78 4.90
N VAL A 105 -3.23 -12.72 4.73
CA VAL A 105 -3.53 -12.15 3.40
C VAL A 105 -2.25 -11.68 2.73
N ALA A 106 -1.39 -10.95 3.46
CA ALA A 106 -0.12 -10.46 2.93
C ALA A 106 0.81 -11.63 2.52
N ALA A 107 0.95 -12.64 3.37
CA ALA A 107 1.76 -13.83 3.09
C ALA A 107 1.25 -14.59 1.85
N GLY A 108 -0.07 -14.80 1.77
CA GLY A 108 -0.70 -15.44 0.62
C GLY A 108 -0.44 -14.68 -0.68
N LEU A 109 -0.52 -13.34 -0.66
CA LEU A 109 -0.20 -12.52 -1.82
C LEU A 109 1.29 -12.59 -2.19
N ILE A 110 2.21 -12.52 -1.22
CA ILE A 110 3.66 -12.61 -1.47
C ILE A 110 4.03 -13.93 -2.13
N MET A 111 3.47 -15.06 -1.66
CA MET A 111 3.67 -16.36 -2.29
C MET A 111 3.21 -16.37 -3.76
N GLN A 112 2.16 -15.61 -4.08
CA GLN A 112 1.62 -15.53 -5.43
C GLN A 112 2.39 -14.64 -6.39
N LEU A 113 3.12 -13.65 -5.87
CA LEU A 113 4.01 -12.82 -6.71
C LEU A 113 5.03 -13.68 -7.47
N GLN A 114 5.47 -14.82 -6.90
CA GLN A 114 6.44 -15.71 -7.54
C GLN A 114 5.86 -16.51 -8.72
N SER A 115 4.55 -16.69 -8.76
CA SER A 115 3.87 -17.57 -9.74
C SER A 115 3.02 -16.79 -10.75
N SER A 116 2.91 -15.47 -10.60
CA SER A 116 2.08 -14.60 -11.43
C SER A 116 2.85 -13.33 -11.84
N PRO A 117 3.52 -13.32 -13.01
CA PRO A 117 4.28 -12.16 -13.49
C PRO A 117 3.45 -10.88 -13.65
N GLU A 118 2.17 -11.02 -13.99
CA GLU A 118 1.23 -9.89 -14.09
C GLU A 118 0.95 -9.26 -12.72
N LEU A 119 0.65 -10.08 -11.70
CA LEU A 119 0.47 -9.59 -10.34
C LEU A 119 1.76 -8.99 -9.80
N GLU A 120 2.91 -9.63 -10.07
CA GLU A 120 4.22 -9.15 -9.67
C GLU A 120 4.51 -7.75 -10.20
N ALA A 121 4.30 -7.52 -11.50
CA ALA A 121 4.54 -6.23 -12.14
C ALA A 121 3.61 -5.15 -11.54
N LEU A 122 2.30 -5.41 -11.46
CA LEU A 122 1.34 -4.46 -10.91
C LEU A 122 1.63 -4.15 -9.43
N PHE A 123 1.99 -5.15 -8.64
CA PHE A 123 2.29 -4.97 -7.22
C PHE A 123 3.57 -4.17 -7.02
N ARG A 124 4.63 -4.47 -7.79
CA ARG A 124 5.88 -3.71 -7.77
C ARG A 124 5.64 -2.24 -8.12
N ASP A 125 5.03 -2.00 -9.27
CA ASP A 125 4.92 -0.66 -9.84
C ASP A 125 3.91 0.21 -9.09
N GLU A 126 2.80 -0.37 -8.64
CA GLU A 126 1.70 0.41 -8.07
C GLU A 126 1.57 0.34 -6.54
N VAL A 127 2.19 -0.65 -5.89
CA VAL A 127 2.15 -0.78 -4.42
C VAL A 127 3.50 -0.46 -3.79
N ILE A 128 4.58 -1.07 -4.28
CA ILE A 128 5.91 -0.88 -3.67
C ILE A 128 6.49 0.49 -4.03
N CYS A 129 6.51 0.85 -5.31
CA CYS A 129 7.04 2.16 -5.73
C CYS A 129 6.21 3.34 -5.18
N ASP A 130 4.89 3.18 -5.07
CA ASP A 130 4.01 4.20 -4.45
C ASP A 130 4.32 4.39 -2.96
N GLU A 131 4.51 3.28 -2.23
CA GLU A 131 4.90 3.30 -0.81
C GLU A 131 6.25 3.97 -0.59
N GLN A 132 7.25 3.62 -1.42
CA GLN A 132 8.58 4.24 -1.37
C GLN A 132 8.49 5.74 -1.62
N ALA A 133 7.77 6.18 -2.66
CA ALA A 133 7.59 7.59 -2.97
C ALA A 133 6.89 8.37 -1.83
N ARG A 134 5.91 7.74 -1.16
CA ARG A 134 5.21 8.31 0.00
C ARG A 134 6.15 8.48 1.20
N PHE A 135 6.94 7.47 1.51
CA PHE A 135 7.92 7.53 2.59
C PHE A 135 9.04 8.55 2.30
N GLU A 136 9.56 8.59 1.07
CA GLU A 136 10.53 9.58 0.62
C GLU A 136 10.00 11.01 0.75
N SER A 137 8.73 11.24 0.39
CA SER A 137 8.08 12.55 0.54
C SER A 137 7.99 12.99 2.01
N LEU A 138 7.71 12.05 2.92
CA LEU A 138 7.70 12.30 4.37
C LEU A 138 9.10 12.69 4.86
N LEU A 139 10.13 11.94 4.46
CA LEU A 139 11.52 12.23 4.85
C LEU A 139 12.01 13.55 4.24
N ALA A 140 11.70 13.84 2.98
CA ALA A 140 12.08 15.10 2.32
C ALA A 140 11.55 16.33 3.08
N ARG A 141 10.32 16.25 3.61
CA ARG A 141 9.75 17.32 4.43
C ARG A 141 10.46 17.46 5.77
N ALA A 142 10.81 16.35 6.44
CA ALA A 142 11.61 16.39 7.67
C ALA A 142 13.03 16.94 7.44
N THR A 143 13.66 16.61 6.31
CA THR A 143 14.93 17.21 5.86
C THR A 143 14.79 18.73 5.68
N ALA A 144 13.70 19.19 5.05
CA ALA A 144 13.44 20.62 4.89
C ALA A 144 13.25 21.37 6.23
N ARG A 145 12.80 20.66 7.28
CA ARG A 145 12.72 21.18 8.66
C ARG A 145 14.05 21.10 9.42
N GLY A 146 15.09 20.49 8.84
CA GLY A 146 16.40 20.32 9.47
C GLY A 146 16.44 19.20 10.53
N GLU A 147 15.46 18.30 10.52
CA GLU A 147 15.38 17.19 11.50
C GLU A 147 16.25 15.99 11.11
N ILE A 148 16.57 15.85 9.82
CA ILE A 148 17.40 14.76 9.29
C ILE A 148 18.80 15.31 9.01
N VAL A 149 19.80 14.68 9.62
CA VAL A 149 21.23 15.06 9.48
C VAL A 149 22.01 13.96 8.75
N GLY A 150 21.47 12.73 8.71
CA GLY A 150 22.07 11.59 8.04
C GLY A 150 21.78 11.50 6.52
N GLU A 151 22.38 10.49 5.89
CA GLU A 151 22.09 10.12 4.50
C GLU A 151 20.72 9.45 4.42
N VAL A 152 19.84 9.91 3.54
CA VAL A 152 18.56 9.25 3.25
C VAL A 152 18.75 8.32 2.06
N THR A 153 18.39 7.05 2.24
CA THR A 153 18.43 6.05 1.17
C THR A 153 17.06 5.38 1.02
N PRO A 154 16.71 4.86 -0.18
CA PRO A 154 15.44 4.15 -0.39
C PRO A 154 15.24 2.95 0.54
N LEU A 155 16.34 2.33 1.01
CA LEU A 155 16.31 1.19 1.93
C LEU A 155 15.56 1.48 3.23
N PHE A 156 15.51 2.74 3.68
CA PHE A 156 14.81 3.08 4.92
C PHE A 156 13.30 2.87 4.82
N ALA A 157 12.72 2.94 3.63
CA ALA A 157 11.30 2.65 3.41
C ALA A 157 10.98 1.16 3.61
N ASP A 158 11.97 0.27 3.45
CA ASP A 158 11.78 -1.18 3.57
C ASP A 158 11.77 -1.66 5.04
N ILE A 159 12.37 -0.88 5.95
CA ILE A 159 12.56 -1.25 7.36
C ILE A 159 11.21 -1.48 8.06
N PRO A 160 10.23 -0.55 8.04
CA PRO A 160 8.98 -0.75 8.77
C PRO A 160 8.24 -1.99 8.29
N GLY A 161 8.07 -2.14 6.97
CA GLY A 161 7.39 -3.28 6.37
C GLY A 161 8.03 -4.63 6.74
N SER A 162 9.36 -4.71 6.71
CA SER A 162 10.10 -5.93 7.05
C SER A 162 9.96 -6.33 8.53
N MET A 163 10.03 -5.34 9.43
CA MET A 163 9.86 -5.54 10.88
C MET A 163 8.43 -5.96 11.21
N ILE A 164 7.44 -5.28 10.65
CA ILE A 164 6.01 -5.59 10.78
C ILE A 164 5.73 -7.00 10.29
N PHE A 165 6.23 -7.35 9.10
CA PHE A 165 6.07 -8.68 8.53
C PHE A 165 6.64 -9.77 9.44
N THR A 166 7.88 -9.59 9.90
CA THR A 166 8.54 -10.56 10.79
C THR A 166 7.79 -10.71 12.12
N ARG A 167 7.40 -9.59 12.74
CA ARG A 167 6.68 -9.59 14.01
C ARG A 167 5.32 -10.28 13.91
N SER A 168 4.51 -9.86 12.95
CA SER A 168 3.13 -10.33 12.81
C SER A 168 3.03 -11.74 12.23
N LEU A 169 3.78 -12.05 11.18
CA LEU A 169 3.64 -13.32 10.48
C LEU A 169 4.53 -14.43 11.05
N ILE A 170 5.78 -14.11 11.39
CA ILE A 170 6.76 -15.11 11.83
C ILE A 170 6.68 -15.33 13.34
N ARG A 171 6.58 -14.24 14.12
CA ARG A 171 6.50 -14.33 15.60
C ARG A 171 5.07 -14.43 16.12
N GLY A 172 4.07 -14.07 15.32
CA GLY A 172 2.67 -14.07 15.76
C GLY A 172 2.35 -13.00 16.81
N GLU A 173 3.16 -11.94 16.88
CA GLU A 173 3.03 -10.86 17.86
C GLU A 173 2.13 -9.74 17.31
N ALA A 174 1.40 -9.06 18.21
CA ALA A 174 0.52 -7.95 17.84
C ALA A 174 1.31 -6.72 17.40
N ILE A 175 0.77 -5.99 16.42
CA ILE A 175 1.26 -4.66 16.02
C ILE A 175 0.49 -3.65 16.86
N ASP A 176 1.05 -3.26 17.99
CA ASP A 176 0.47 -2.29 18.92
C ASP A 176 1.25 -0.97 18.90
N ASP A 177 0.66 0.07 19.51
CA ASP A 177 1.27 1.41 19.58
C ASP A 177 2.66 1.37 20.21
N ALA A 178 2.86 0.51 21.22
CA ALA A 178 4.15 0.34 21.88
C ALA A 178 5.24 -0.15 20.92
N PHE A 179 4.93 -1.13 20.06
CA PHE A 179 5.84 -1.59 19.03
C PHE A 179 6.11 -0.49 17.99
N VAL A 180 5.09 0.25 17.55
CA VAL A 180 5.27 1.34 16.58
C VAL A 180 6.18 2.43 17.14
N GLU A 181 5.97 2.83 18.41
CA GLU A 181 6.83 3.77 19.09
C GLU A 181 8.26 3.24 19.24
N GLU A 182 8.45 1.98 19.62
CA GLU A 182 9.77 1.37 19.75
C GLU A 182 10.51 1.33 18.40
N LEU A 183 9.83 0.92 17.32
CA LEU A 183 10.38 0.92 15.97
C LEU A 183 10.83 2.32 15.54
N VAL A 184 10.02 3.35 15.82
CA VAL A 184 10.36 4.73 15.49
C VAL A 184 11.52 5.24 16.34
N ASP A 185 11.45 5.09 17.65
CA ASP A 185 12.38 5.72 18.60
C ASP A 185 13.73 5.01 18.67
N ARG A 186 13.75 3.68 18.48
CA ARG A 186 14.96 2.86 18.66
C ARG A 186 15.62 2.46 17.35
N VAL A 187 14.91 2.54 16.22
CA VAL A 187 15.44 2.14 14.92
C VAL A 187 15.47 3.31 13.95
N LEU A 188 14.31 3.87 13.60
CA LEU A 188 14.23 4.85 12.51
C LEU A 188 14.87 6.19 12.87
N LEU A 189 14.52 6.77 14.03
CA LEU A 189 15.07 8.05 14.45
C LEU A 189 16.60 8.02 14.58
N PRO A 190 17.22 7.08 15.30
CA PRO A 190 18.67 7.03 15.39
C PRO A 190 19.37 6.94 14.02
N ILE A 191 18.81 6.19 13.08
CA ILE A 191 19.39 6.05 11.72
C ILE A 191 19.26 7.36 10.93
N LEU A 192 18.10 8.04 11.04
CA LEU A 192 17.82 9.27 10.28
C LEU A 192 18.49 10.52 10.86
N THR A 193 18.73 10.55 12.18
CA THR A 193 19.26 11.73 12.87
C THR A 193 20.73 11.59 13.27
N SER A 194 21.33 10.40 13.19
CA SER A 194 22.76 10.25 13.46
C SER A 194 23.57 10.78 12.29
N SER A 195 24.42 11.77 12.56
CA SER A 195 25.52 12.09 11.67
C SER A 195 26.42 10.87 11.54
N LYS A 196 26.86 10.55 10.31
CA LYS A 196 27.92 9.57 10.09
C LYS A 196 29.17 10.10 10.79
N GLU A 197 29.54 9.56 11.95
CA GLU A 197 30.90 9.79 12.46
C GLU A 197 31.85 9.30 11.36
N PRO A 198 32.79 10.16 10.88
CA PRO A 198 33.79 9.68 9.94
C PRO A 198 34.53 8.52 10.60
N ALA A 199 34.58 7.38 9.92
CA ALA A 199 35.31 6.21 10.40
C ALA A 199 36.70 6.66 10.88
N PRO A 200 37.14 6.27 12.09
CA PRO A 200 38.44 6.70 12.58
C PRO A 200 39.49 6.28 11.54
N ASN A 201 40.23 7.26 11.01
CA ASN A 201 41.38 7.00 10.15
C ASN A 201 42.31 6.07 10.93
N VAL A 202 42.38 4.81 10.50
CA VAL A 202 43.39 3.88 10.97
C VAL A 202 44.71 4.40 10.39
N VAL A 203 45.51 5.01 11.27
CA VAL A 203 46.90 5.46 11.00
C VAL A 203 47.83 4.27 10.94
#